data_AF-A0A016VJ29-F1
#
_entry.id   AF-A0A016VJ29-F1
#
_cell.length_a   1.000
_cell.length_b   1.000
_cell.length_c   1.000
_cell.angle_alpha   90.00
_cell.angle_beta   90.00
_cell.angle_gamma   90.00
#
_symmetry.space_group_name_H-M   'P 1'
#
loop_
_entity.id
_entity.type
_entity.pdbx_description
1 polymer ?
#
loop_
_entity_poly.entity_id
_entity_poly.type
_entity_poly.pdbx_seq_one_letter_code
_entity_poly.pdbx_strand_id
1 'polypeptide(L)'
;MKYIILIALFGCAIAMRQQAVAVSGRLMCGNKPAAGVKVKLWDEDDGPDPDDVLDEGYTDSNGAFHLKGSERELTNIDPVFKVYHDCDDGIKPGQRKVKFRIPDSYISAGGVAKRVFDIGVLNLETIFPKEERDLLFNFKSSVPPHFRIRALTRFQTYCRCAQQIKKSLDISDMKNGIMRYILLLLSVVGFCFAMRQQAVGVTGQLMCGNKPAAGVRVKLWDEDDGIDPDDLLDEGYTDASGNFNLKGSERELTTIDPVFKVYHDCDDGLKPGQRKVKFRIPKSYISAGGIPKRIFNIGVLNLETIFAKEERDLI
;
A
#
# COMPACT_ATOMS: atom_id res chain seq x y z
N MET A 1 52.40 18.91 5.69
CA MET A 1 51.03 19.08 5.17
C MET A 1 50.73 18.20 3.96
N LYS A 2 51.49 18.25 2.86
CA LYS A 2 51.29 17.37 1.67
C LYS A 2 51.21 15.86 2.00
N TYR A 3 52.13 15.35 2.83
CA TYR A 3 52.14 13.93 3.20
C TYR A 3 51.00 13.53 4.14
N ILE A 4 50.50 14.45 4.97
CA ILE A 4 49.36 14.19 5.88
C ILE A 4 48.07 14.04 5.06
N ILE A 5 47.88 14.89 4.04
CA ILE A 5 46.74 14.78 3.11
C ILE A 5 46.83 13.48 2.32
N LEU A 6 48.02 13.09 1.84
CA LEU A 6 48.23 11.82 1.14
C LEU A 6 47.96 10.59 2.02
N ILE A 7 48.41 10.61 3.28
CA ILE A 7 48.14 9.55 4.26
C ILE A 7 46.64 9.49 4.59
N ALA A 8 45.98 10.63 4.76
CA ALA A 8 44.54 10.69 5.01
C ALA A 8 43.72 10.16 3.82
N LEU A 9 44.06 10.55 2.59
CA LEU A 9 43.41 10.05 1.37
C LEU A 9 43.64 8.55 1.16
N PHE A 10 44.85 8.05 1.43
CA PHE A 10 45.16 6.63 1.36
C PHE A 10 44.46 5.82 2.45
N GLY A 11 44.32 6.39 3.66
CA GLY A 11 43.54 5.81 4.76
C GLY A 11 42.05 5.72 4.44
N CYS A 12 41.46 6.76 3.84
CA CYS A 12 40.07 6.74 3.39
C CYS A 12 39.82 5.68 2.31
N ALA A 13 40.75 5.50 1.36
CA ALA A 13 40.61 4.50 0.30
C ALA A 13 40.60 3.05 0.83
N ILE A 14 41.32 2.78 1.92
CA ILE A 14 41.33 1.47 2.59
C ILE A 14 40.09 1.27 3.49
N ALA A 15 39.47 2.37 3.94
CA ALA A 15 38.32 2.32 4.84
C ALA A 15 36.99 1.95 4.14
N MET A 16 36.90 2.09 2.80
CA MET A 16 35.71 1.72 2.04
C MET A 16 35.51 0.20 2.04
N ARG A 17 34.37 -0.24 2.56
CA ARG A 17 34.03 -1.66 2.70
C ARG A 17 33.18 -2.06 1.51
N GLN A 18 33.55 -3.14 0.85
CA GLN A 18 32.65 -3.75 -0.13
C GLN A 18 31.52 -4.48 0.62
N GLN A 19 30.28 -4.20 0.24
CA GLN A 19 29.08 -4.80 0.80
C GLN A 19 28.17 -5.28 -0.33
N ALA A 20 27.39 -6.33 -0.10
CA ALA A 20 26.55 -6.94 -1.10
C ALA A 20 25.20 -7.37 -0.54
N VAL A 21 24.17 -7.27 -1.38
CA VAL A 21 22.78 -7.61 -1.07
C VAL A 21 22.13 -8.31 -2.26
N ALA A 22 21.18 -9.20 -1.97
CA ALA A 22 20.38 -9.88 -2.97
C ALA A 22 18.93 -10.01 -2.51
N VAL A 23 18.00 -9.89 -3.44
CA VAL A 23 16.56 -10.00 -3.20
C VAL A 23 15.89 -10.88 -4.25
N SER A 24 14.91 -11.66 -3.84
CA SER A 24 14.05 -12.45 -4.71
C SER A 24 12.61 -12.38 -4.27
N GLY A 25 11.72 -12.81 -5.17
CA GLY A 25 10.32 -12.99 -4.85
C GLY A 25 9.50 -13.21 -6.10
N ARG A 26 8.18 -13.10 -5.95
CA ARG A 26 7.21 -13.23 -7.03
C ARG A 26 6.17 -12.13 -6.97
N LEU A 27 5.86 -11.54 -8.12
CA LEU A 27 4.84 -10.51 -8.26
C LEU A 27 3.59 -11.08 -8.95
N MET A 28 2.43 -10.75 -8.41
CA MET A 28 1.11 -11.13 -8.91
C MET A 28 0.32 -9.86 -9.23
N CYS A 29 -0.60 -9.95 -10.19
CA CYS A 29 -1.60 -8.93 -10.45
C CYS A 29 -2.97 -9.62 -10.44
N GLY A 30 -3.64 -9.55 -9.28
CA GLY A 30 -4.78 -10.41 -8.98
C GLY A 30 -4.38 -11.87 -9.00
N ASN A 31 -5.10 -12.69 -9.78
CA ASN A 31 -4.89 -14.14 -9.84
C ASN A 31 -3.83 -14.57 -10.87
N LYS A 32 -3.14 -13.63 -11.51
CA LYS A 32 -2.17 -13.92 -12.58
C LYS A 32 -0.76 -13.49 -12.17
N PRO A 33 0.27 -14.22 -12.61
CA PRO A 33 1.65 -13.72 -12.53
C PRO A 33 1.79 -12.36 -13.22
N ALA A 34 2.46 -11.41 -12.55
CA ALA A 34 2.77 -10.12 -13.13
C ALA A 34 4.11 -10.23 -13.88
N ALA A 35 4.06 -10.70 -15.13
CA ALA A 35 5.23 -10.88 -15.99
C ALA A 35 5.66 -9.56 -16.66
N GLY A 36 6.97 -9.40 -16.89
CA GLY A 36 7.53 -8.20 -17.55
C GLY A 36 7.43 -6.93 -16.71
N VAL A 37 7.25 -7.05 -15.39
CA VAL A 37 7.26 -5.93 -14.45
C VAL A 37 8.69 -5.50 -14.21
N LYS A 38 8.99 -4.21 -14.38
CA LYS A 38 10.32 -3.66 -14.14
C LYS A 38 10.59 -3.61 -12.64
N VAL A 39 11.75 -4.13 -12.25
CA VAL A 39 12.22 -4.16 -10.88
C VAL A 39 13.64 -3.61 -10.79
N LYS A 40 13.94 -2.91 -9.70
CA LYS A 40 15.28 -2.36 -9.45
C LYS A 40 15.70 -2.58 -8.00
N LEU A 41 16.99 -2.77 -7.80
CA LEU A 41 17.65 -2.77 -6.51
C LEU A 41 18.54 -1.53 -6.46
N TRP A 42 18.37 -0.72 -5.44
CA TRP A 42 19.08 0.55 -5.24
C TRP A 42 19.77 0.57 -3.90
N ASP A 43 20.86 1.33 -3.81
CA ASP A 43 21.28 2.01 -2.59
C ASP A 43 20.55 3.36 -2.52
N GLU A 44 19.83 3.65 -1.44
CA GLU A 44 19.28 4.99 -1.17
C GLU A 44 19.87 5.51 0.15
N ASP A 45 20.99 6.22 0.07
CA ASP A 45 21.69 6.78 1.22
C ASP A 45 21.06 8.10 1.71
N ASP A 46 20.97 8.25 3.03
CA ASP A 46 20.67 9.56 3.66
C ASP A 46 21.95 10.43 3.81
N GLY A 47 23.10 9.96 3.31
CA GLY A 47 24.46 10.49 3.51
C GLY A 47 25.02 11.33 2.34
N PRO A 48 26.35 11.54 2.30
CA PRO A 48 27.02 12.24 1.19
C PRO A 48 27.18 11.38 -0.08
N ASP A 49 26.89 10.07 -0.01
CA ASP A 49 26.89 9.18 -1.17
C ASP A 49 25.65 9.45 -2.04
N PRO A 50 25.79 9.44 -3.38
CA PRO A 50 24.63 9.53 -4.25
C PRO A 50 23.91 8.17 -4.36
N ASP A 51 22.57 8.19 -4.44
CA ASP A 51 21.77 7.00 -4.70
C ASP A 51 22.25 6.22 -5.94
N ASP A 52 22.65 4.96 -5.75
CA ASP A 52 23.20 4.10 -6.79
C ASP A 52 22.27 2.94 -7.18
N VAL A 53 22.26 2.59 -8.48
CA VAL A 53 21.55 1.42 -8.98
C VAL A 53 22.45 0.19 -8.85
N LEU A 54 22.07 -0.72 -7.94
CA LEU A 54 22.81 -1.96 -7.71
C LEU A 54 22.52 -3.03 -8.78
N ASP A 55 21.24 -3.16 -9.17
CA ASP A 55 20.79 -4.10 -10.21
C ASP A 55 19.42 -3.69 -10.77
N GLU A 56 19.11 -4.11 -11.99
CA GLU A 56 17.78 -3.93 -12.58
C GLU A 56 17.38 -5.09 -13.49
N GLY A 57 16.08 -5.35 -13.57
CA GLY A 57 15.57 -6.43 -14.39
C GLY A 57 14.07 -6.38 -14.57
N TYR A 58 13.54 -7.48 -15.08
CA TYR A 58 12.12 -7.68 -15.30
C TYR A 58 11.69 -9.02 -14.72
N THR A 59 10.47 -9.10 -14.20
CA THR A 59 9.90 -10.37 -13.78
C THR A 59 9.71 -11.31 -14.97
N ASP A 60 9.93 -12.61 -14.73
CA ASP A 60 9.75 -13.66 -15.73
C ASP A 60 8.27 -13.96 -16.02
N SER A 61 7.97 -14.97 -16.85
CA SER A 61 6.61 -15.41 -17.17
C SER A 61 5.81 -15.90 -15.96
N ASN A 62 6.50 -16.32 -14.89
CA ASN A 62 5.91 -16.71 -13.62
C ASN A 62 5.81 -15.54 -12.64
N GLY A 63 6.20 -14.33 -13.03
CA GLY A 63 6.23 -13.15 -12.16
C GLY A 63 7.41 -13.17 -11.19
N ALA A 64 8.35 -14.11 -11.30
CA ALA A 64 9.49 -14.24 -10.41
C ALA A 64 10.62 -13.29 -10.80
N PHE A 65 11.42 -12.87 -9.82
CA PHE A 65 12.62 -12.07 -10.03
C PHE A 65 13.72 -12.46 -9.04
N HIS A 66 14.96 -12.14 -9.41
CA HIS A 66 16.12 -12.25 -8.54
C HIS A 66 17.11 -11.13 -8.93
N LEU A 67 17.39 -10.22 -8.00
CA LEU A 67 18.33 -9.12 -8.17
C LEU A 67 19.45 -9.24 -7.15
N LYS A 68 20.65 -8.82 -7.53
CA LYS A 68 21.82 -8.80 -6.64
C LYS A 68 22.80 -7.71 -7.06
N GLY A 69 23.41 -7.05 -6.08
CA GLY A 69 24.44 -6.07 -6.35
C GLY A 69 25.34 -5.86 -5.16
N SER A 70 26.37 -5.04 -5.35
CA SER A 70 27.35 -4.73 -4.33
C SER A 70 27.99 -3.37 -4.58
N GLU A 71 28.23 -2.61 -3.52
CA GLU A 71 28.84 -1.29 -3.58
C GLU A 71 30.00 -1.17 -2.56
N ARG A 72 30.85 -0.15 -2.72
CA ARG A 72 31.96 0.19 -1.81
C ARG A 72 31.71 1.53 -1.12
N GLU A 73 31.33 1.45 0.14
CA GLU A 73 30.99 2.64 0.91
C GLU A 73 31.68 2.63 2.28
N LEU A 74 31.72 3.80 2.91
CA LEU A 74 32.23 3.94 4.28
C LEU A 74 31.20 3.46 5.32
N THR A 75 29.93 3.72 5.03
CA THR A 75 28.76 3.32 5.84
C THR A 75 28.22 1.98 5.38
N ASN A 76 27.19 1.49 6.07
CA ASN A 76 26.44 0.33 5.61
C ASN A 76 25.55 0.77 4.44
N ILE A 77 25.45 -0.05 3.39
CA ILE A 77 24.52 0.21 2.28
C ILE A 77 23.08 0.24 2.80
N ASP A 78 22.20 1.02 2.17
CA ASP A 78 20.78 1.20 2.47
C ASP A 78 19.89 0.63 1.33
N PRO A 79 19.82 -0.72 1.20
CA PRO A 79 19.23 -1.37 0.04
C PRO A 79 17.70 -1.22 -0.03
N VAL A 80 17.22 -0.70 -1.17
CA VAL A 80 15.81 -0.51 -1.49
C VAL A 80 15.43 -1.26 -2.76
N PHE A 81 14.48 -2.19 -2.64
CA PHE A 81 13.84 -2.86 -3.76
C PHE A 81 12.66 -2.02 -4.28
N LYS A 82 12.64 -1.75 -5.58
CA LYS A 82 11.62 -0.92 -6.24
C LYS A 82 10.91 -1.71 -7.33
N VAL A 83 9.58 -1.63 -7.35
CA VAL A 83 8.71 -2.25 -8.35
C VAL A 83 7.99 -1.17 -9.13
N TYR A 84 8.03 -1.25 -10.46
CA TYR A 84 7.39 -0.31 -11.38
C TYR A 84 6.32 -1.05 -12.19
N HIS A 85 5.04 -0.75 -11.96
CA HIS A 85 3.93 -1.53 -12.51
C HIS A 85 2.70 -0.71 -12.86
N ASP A 86 1.86 -1.28 -13.72
CA ASP A 86 0.57 -0.71 -14.13
C ASP A 86 -0.62 -1.60 -13.72
N CYS A 87 -0.38 -2.56 -12.80
CA CYS A 87 -1.44 -3.42 -12.26
C CYS A 87 -2.59 -2.58 -11.66
N ASP A 88 -3.82 -2.86 -12.11
CA ASP A 88 -5.05 -2.13 -11.76
C ASP A 88 -4.95 -0.59 -11.90
N ASP A 89 -4.09 -0.08 -12.78
CA ASP A 89 -3.83 1.37 -12.88
C ASP A 89 -4.67 2.08 -13.97
N GLY A 90 -5.25 1.33 -14.90
CA GLY A 90 -5.99 1.88 -16.05
C GLY A 90 -5.06 2.57 -17.07
N ILE A 91 -5.53 3.65 -17.70
CA ILE A 91 -4.73 4.46 -18.63
C ILE A 91 -4.32 5.75 -17.90
N LYS A 92 -3.16 5.71 -17.24
CA LYS A 92 -2.57 6.87 -16.56
C LYS A 92 -1.13 7.08 -17.04
N PRO A 93 -0.64 8.33 -17.09
CA PRO A 93 0.75 8.58 -17.45
C PRO A 93 1.71 8.06 -16.38
N GLY A 94 2.84 7.50 -16.81
CA GLY A 94 3.83 6.90 -15.92
C GLY A 94 3.34 5.61 -15.25
N GLN A 95 4.19 5.02 -14.41
CA GLN A 95 3.91 3.76 -13.74
C GLN A 95 3.74 3.97 -12.23
N ARG A 96 2.96 3.11 -11.58
CA ARG A 96 2.99 3.02 -10.11
C ARG A 96 4.37 2.52 -9.67
N LYS A 97 4.92 3.11 -8.62
CA LYS A 97 6.24 2.78 -8.08
C LYS A 97 6.12 2.51 -6.58
N VAL A 98 6.42 1.28 -6.18
CA VAL A 98 6.44 0.87 -4.77
C VAL A 98 7.87 0.60 -4.36
N LYS A 99 8.23 1.01 -3.13
CA LYS A 99 9.55 0.81 -2.54
C LYS A 99 9.45 -0.09 -1.30
N PHE A 100 10.38 -1.03 -1.17
CA PHE A 100 10.52 -1.92 -0.02
C PHE A 100 11.97 -1.87 0.46
N ARG A 101 12.19 -1.51 1.72
CA ARG A 101 13.54 -1.52 2.29
C ARG A 101 13.89 -2.94 2.72
N ILE A 102 15.08 -3.38 2.34
CA ILE A 102 15.63 -4.70 2.69
C ILE A 102 16.31 -4.56 4.07
N PRO A 103 16.07 -5.49 5.02
CA PRO A 103 16.70 -5.39 6.33
C PRO A 103 18.23 -5.52 6.26
N ASP A 104 18.92 -4.74 7.08
CA ASP A 104 20.39 -4.71 7.15
C ASP A 104 21.00 -6.08 7.44
N SER A 105 20.24 -6.97 8.09
CA SER A 105 20.66 -8.33 8.34
C SER A 105 21.02 -9.06 7.02
N TYR A 106 20.40 -8.73 5.89
CA TYR A 106 20.70 -9.36 4.61
C TYR A 106 21.93 -8.79 3.89
N ILE A 107 22.54 -7.73 4.41
CA ILE A 107 23.78 -7.16 3.86
C ILE A 107 24.96 -8.02 4.28
N SER A 108 25.83 -8.32 3.31
CA SER A 108 26.99 -9.17 3.50
C SER A 108 28.27 -8.41 3.18
N ALA A 109 29.30 -8.55 4.02
CA ALA A 109 30.63 -8.06 3.69
C ALA A 109 31.23 -8.83 2.49
N GLY A 110 31.87 -8.11 1.57
CA GLY A 110 32.41 -8.61 0.31
C GLY A 110 31.53 -8.27 -0.88
N GLY A 111 31.96 -8.66 -2.09
CA GLY A 111 31.25 -8.38 -3.34
C GLY A 111 30.15 -9.39 -3.70
N VAL A 112 29.79 -10.28 -2.78
CA VAL A 112 28.79 -11.34 -3.01
C VAL A 112 27.88 -11.47 -1.79
N ALA A 113 26.58 -11.37 -2.02
CA ALA A 113 25.57 -11.56 -1.00
C ALA A 113 25.59 -13.01 -0.50
N LYS A 114 25.70 -13.20 0.82
CA LYS A 114 25.72 -14.53 1.46
C LYS A 114 24.30 -15.06 1.71
N ARG A 115 23.32 -14.16 1.75
CA ARG A 115 21.90 -14.46 1.94
C ARG A 115 21.10 -13.70 0.89
N VAL A 116 19.97 -14.28 0.52
CA VAL A 116 18.99 -13.65 -0.37
C VAL A 116 17.78 -13.33 0.47
N PHE A 117 17.36 -12.07 0.44
CA PHE A 117 16.11 -11.65 1.05
C PHE A 117 14.94 -12.09 0.17
N ASP A 118 14.13 -13.02 0.64
CA ASP A 118 12.89 -13.40 -0.03
C ASP A 118 11.75 -12.52 0.47
N ILE A 119 11.26 -11.62 -0.39
CA ILE A 119 10.14 -10.73 -0.06
C ILE A 119 8.79 -11.48 -0.06
N GLY A 120 8.75 -12.70 -0.60
CA GLY A 120 7.57 -13.53 -0.73
C GLY A 120 6.84 -13.33 -2.07
N VAL A 121 5.51 -13.44 -2.02
CA VAL A 121 4.62 -13.30 -3.18
C VAL A 121 3.75 -12.07 -2.98
N LEU A 122 4.01 -11.00 -3.72
CA LEU A 122 3.29 -9.73 -3.56
C LEU A 122 2.23 -9.58 -4.64
N ASN A 123 0.96 -9.37 -4.23
CA ASN A 123 -0.08 -8.95 -5.17
C ASN A 123 -0.04 -7.42 -5.34
N LEU A 124 0.28 -6.97 -6.56
CA LEU A 124 0.42 -5.56 -6.95
C LEU A 124 -0.93 -4.83 -7.09
N GLU A 125 -2.06 -5.53 -6.96
CA GLU A 125 -3.34 -4.87 -6.73
C GLU A 125 -3.36 -4.15 -5.37
N THR A 126 -2.59 -4.62 -4.37
CA THR A 126 -2.47 -3.98 -3.05
C THR A 126 -2.11 -2.50 -3.20
N ILE A 127 -2.78 -1.64 -2.43
CA ILE A 127 -2.45 -0.22 -2.36
C ILE A 127 -1.47 -0.03 -1.21
N PHE A 128 -0.19 0.07 -1.53
CA PHE A 128 0.88 0.19 -0.54
C PHE A 128 0.99 1.63 0.01
N PRO A 129 1.31 1.81 1.30
CA PRO A 129 1.60 3.14 1.84
C PRO A 129 2.78 3.81 1.11
N LYS A 130 2.67 5.12 0.87
CA LYS A 130 3.68 5.92 0.14
C LYS A 130 4.03 5.38 -1.27
N GLU A 131 3.11 4.69 -1.91
CA GLU A 131 3.24 4.38 -3.31
C GLU A 131 3.34 5.67 -4.15
N GLU A 132 4.35 5.74 -5.00
CA GLU A 132 4.67 6.88 -5.85
C GLU A 132 4.21 6.62 -7.30
N ARG A 133 4.31 7.65 -8.14
CA ARG A 133 4.14 7.51 -9.59
C ARG A 133 5.40 7.96 -10.29
N ASP A 134 6.00 7.05 -11.04
CA ASP A 134 7.16 7.34 -11.88
C ASP A 134 6.69 7.88 -13.23
N LEU A 135 6.71 9.20 -13.36
CA LEU A 135 6.40 9.87 -14.63
C LEU A 135 7.65 9.81 -15.50
N LEU A 136 7.62 8.98 -16.55
CA LEU A 136 8.72 8.84 -17.53
C LEU A 136 8.91 10.09 -18.41
N PHE A 137 8.84 11.31 -17.89
CA PHE A 137 9.32 12.52 -18.58
C PHE A 137 9.67 13.63 -17.59
N ASN A 138 10.92 14.09 -17.65
CA ASN A 138 11.28 15.49 -17.43
C ASN A 138 10.50 16.36 -18.45
N PHE A 139 9.20 16.56 -18.24
CA PHE A 139 8.55 17.72 -18.82
C PHE A 139 9.00 18.91 -17.98
N LYS A 140 9.98 19.66 -18.52
CA LYS A 140 9.98 21.10 -18.29
C LYS A 140 8.55 21.55 -18.50
N SER A 141 7.99 22.20 -17.50
CA SER A 141 6.65 22.76 -17.48
C SER A 141 6.45 23.71 -18.66
N SER A 142 6.05 23.16 -19.80
CA SER A 142 5.36 23.89 -20.84
C SER A 142 3.99 23.24 -20.97
N VAL A 143 3.14 23.51 -19.97
CA VAL A 143 1.69 23.38 -20.14
C VAL A 143 1.28 24.56 -21.01
N PRO A 144 0.87 24.37 -22.28
CA PRO A 144 0.19 25.44 -23.00
C PRO A 144 -1.12 25.75 -22.26
N PRO A 145 -1.40 27.02 -21.92
CA PRO A 145 -2.70 27.37 -21.40
C PRO A 145 -3.72 27.08 -22.51
N HIS A 146 -4.85 26.47 -22.14
CA HIS A 146 -5.98 26.11 -23.00
C HIS A 146 -5.99 24.69 -23.58
N PHE A 147 -6.12 23.71 -22.69
CA PHE A 147 -6.99 22.57 -22.97
C PHE A 147 -8.12 22.53 -21.93
N ARG A 148 -9.26 23.14 -22.29
CA ARG A 148 -10.52 22.99 -21.54
C ARG A 148 -11.03 21.58 -21.75
N ILE A 149 -10.73 20.67 -20.83
CA ILE A 149 -11.43 19.39 -20.74
C ILE A 149 -12.84 19.70 -20.26
N ARG A 150 -13.82 19.51 -21.15
CA ARG A 150 -15.24 19.46 -20.79
C ARG A 150 -15.43 18.24 -19.88
N ALA A 151 -15.43 18.47 -18.57
CA ALA A 151 -15.92 17.52 -17.59
C ALA A 151 -17.35 17.12 -17.99
N LEU A 152 -17.51 15.85 -18.36
CA LEU A 152 -18.81 15.24 -18.57
C LEU A 152 -19.55 15.25 -17.23
N THR A 153 -20.56 16.11 -17.18
CA THR A 153 -21.49 16.33 -16.08
C THR A 153 -22.35 15.09 -15.83
N ARG A 154 -21.83 14.10 -15.08
CA ARG A 154 -22.65 13.04 -14.46
C ARG A 154 -23.01 13.32 -13.00
N PHE A 155 -22.58 14.46 -12.47
CA PHE A 155 -22.95 14.98 -11.15
C PHE A 155 -24.19 15.90 -11.16
N GLN A 156 -24.95 15.93 -12.26
CA GLN A 156 -26.18 16.75 -12.38
C GLN A 156 -27.48 15.97 -12.20
N THR A 157 -27.46 14.64 -12.14
CA THR A 157 -28.69 13.85 -11.97
C THR A 157 -29.15 13.73 -10.52
N TYR A 158 -28.27 13.86 -9.53
CA TYR A 158 -28.69 13.92 -8.12
C TYR A 158 -29.14 15.34 -7.70
N CYS A 159 -28.63 16.39 -8.34
CA CYS A 159 -29.05 17.77 -8.04
C CYS A 159 -30.37 18.17 -8.71
N ARG A 160 -30.87 17.41 -9.71
CA ARG A 160 -32.22 17.61 -10.27
C ARG A 160 -33.34 17.04 -9.40
N CYS A 161 -33.05 16.13 -8.47
CA CYS A 161 -34.05 15.71 -7.48
C CYS A 161 -34.28 16.83 -6.43
N ALA A 162 -33.22 17.51 -6.00
CA ALA A 162 -33.31 18.61 -5.02
C ALA A 162 -33.94 19.89 -5.61
N GLN A 163 -33.76 20.17 -6.91
CA GLN A 163 -34.34 21.36 -7.55
C GLN A 163 -35.79 21.18 -8.03
N GLN A 164 -36.30 19.95 -8.16
CA GLN A 164 -37.68 19.70 -8.57
C GLN A 164 -38.68 19.76 -7.39
N ILE A 165 -38.18 19.73 -6.15
CA ILE A 165 -39.00 19.92 -4.94
C ILE A 165 -39.27 21.41 -4.65
N LYS A 166 -38.46 22.34 -5.19
CA LYS A 166 -38.57 23.76 -4.89
C LYS A 166 -39.55 24.55 -5.79
N LYS A 167 -40.22 23.91 -6.76
CA LYS A 167 -41.08 24.62 -7.73
C LYS A 167 -42.55 24.20 -7.76
N SER A 168 -43.03 23.50 -6.73
CA SER A 168 -44.46 23.21 -6.54
C SER A 168 -44.94 23.32 -5.10
N LEU A 169 -44.19 24.00 -4.23
CA LEU A 169 -44.60 24.30 -2.87
C LEU A 169 -44.45 25.80 -2.68
N ASP A 170 -45.52 26.55 -2.97
CA ASP A 170 -45.65 27.93 -2.53
C ASP A 170 -45.64 27.95 -0.99
N ILE A 171 -44.46 28.26 -0.44
CA ILE A 171 -44.21 28.45 0.99
C ILE A 171 -44.75 29.83 1.37
N SER A 172 -46.07 29.98 1.39
CA SER A 172 -46.71 31.18 1.95
C SER A 172 -47.89 30.91 2.87
N ASP A 173 -48.22 29.63 3.17
CA ASP A 173 -49.30 29.31 4.14
C ASP A 173 -49.00 28.09 5.04
N MET A 174 -47.75 27.96 5.52
CA MET A 174 -47.36 26.84 6.37
C MET A 174 -47.66 27.09 7.86
N LYS A 175 -48.94 26.99 8.25
CA LYS A 175 -49.41 27.19 9.63
C LYS A 175 -49.60 25.93 10.50
N ASN A 176 -49.30 24.72 10.02
CA ASN A 176 -49.53 23.49 10.81
C ASN A 176 -48.23 22.72 11.06
N GLY A 177 -47.80 22.64 12.33
CA GLY A 177 -46.59 21.91 12.77
C GLY A 177 -46.54 20.45 12.29
N ILE A 178 -47.70 19.83 12.05
CA ILE A 178 -47.86 18.47 11.52
C ILE A 178 -47.14 18.30 10.16
N MET A 179 -47.24 19.26 9.24
CA MET A 179 -46.61 19.14 7.92
C MET A 179 -45.07 19.24 7.98
N ARG A 180 -44.54 20.00 8.94
CA ARG A 180 -43.09 20.03 9.23
C ARG A 180 -42.63 18.68 9.81
N TYR A 181 -43.37 18.09 10.74
CA TYR A 181 -43.05 16.76 11.30
C TYR A 181 -43.10 15.66 10.24
N ILE A 182 -44.07 15.69 9.34
CA ILE A 182 -44.17 14.71 8.24
C ILE A 182 -42.97 14.82 7.29
N LEU A 183 -42.57 16.04 6.90
CA LEU A 183 -41.39 16.24 6.06
C LEU A 183 -40.09 15.78 6.76
N LEU A 184 -39.97 16.02 8.07
CA LEU A 184 -38.82 15.60 8.87
C LEU A 184 -38.77 14.07 9.03
N LEU A 185 -39.92 13.42 9.25
CA LEU A 185 -40.04 11.96 9.26
C LEU A 185 -39.69 11.34 7.91
N LEU A 186 -40.21 11.89 6.81
CA LEU A 186 -39.90 11.42 5.45
C LEU A 186 -38.40 11.57 5.13
N SER A 187 -37.76 12.66 5.59
CA SER A 187 -36.30 12.81 5.40
C SER A 187 -35.49 11.80 6.21
N VAL A 188 -35.89 11.49 7.44
CA VAL A 188 -35.21 10.49 8.28
C VAL A 188 -35.38 9.09 7.70
N VAL A 189 -36.59 8.73 7.28
CA VAL A 189 -36.86 7.43 6.64
C VAL A 189 -36.08 7.31 5.32
N GLY A 190 -36.05 8.36 4.50
CA GLY A 190 -35.27 8.38 3.26
C GLY A 190 -33.77 8.18 3.49
N PHE A 191 -33.23 8.70 4.59
CA PHE A 191 -31.84 8.52 4.97
C PHE A 191 -31.54 7.07 5.40
N CYS A 192 -32.44 6.44 6.17
CA CYS A 192 -32.29 5.04 6.56
C CYS A 192 -32.28 4.07 5.35
N PHE A 193 -33.06 4.37 4.30
CA PHE A 193 -33.05 3.58 3.06
C PHE A 193 -31.84 3.85 2.16
N ALA A 194 -31.09 4.93 2.41
CA ALA A 194 -29.90 5.25 1.63
C ALA A 194 -28.66 4.45 2.06
N MET A 195 -28.63 3.92 3.29
CA MET A 195 -27.52 3.10 3.79
C MET A 195 -27.43 1.79 3.03
N ARG A 196 -26.23 1.45 2.56
CA ARG A 196 -25.98 0.25 1.76
C ARG A 196 -25.13 -0.69 2.59
N GLN A 197 -25.58 -1.94 2.71
CA GLN A 197 -24.72 -2.99 3.22
C GLN A 197 -23.65 -3.30 2.17
N GLN A 198 -22.40 -3.27 2.59
CA GLN A 198 -21.23 -3.59 1.77
C GLN A 198 -20.33 -4.56 2.51
N ALA A 199 -19.64 -5.42 1.79
CA ALA A 199 -18.79 -6.46 2.36
C ALA A 199 -17.47 -6.61 1.60
N VAL A 200 -16.42 -6.90 2.36
CA VAL A 200 -15.05 -7.12 1.88
C VAL A 200 -14.42 -8.29 2.63
N GLY A 201 -13.46 -8.95 1.99
CA GLY A 201 -12.67 -9.97 2.64
C GLY A 201 -11.25 -10.01 2.10
N VAL A 202 -10.32 -10.43 2.96
CA VAL A 202 -8.90 -10.53 2.66
C VAL A 202 -8.33 -11.85 3.16
N THR A 203 -7.43 -12.44 2.39
CA THR A 203 -6.70 -13.66 2.72
C THR A 203 -5.25 -13.55 2.29
N GLY A 204 -4.40 -14.38 2.89
CA GLY A 204 -2.99 -14.47 2.54
C GLY A 204 -2.24 -15.34 3.53
N GLN A 205 -0.91 -15.30 3.42
CA GLN A 205 0.01 -15.99 4.30
C GLN A 205 1.07 -15.00 4.78
N LEU A 206 1.43 -15.09 6.07
CA LEU A 206 2.49 -14.28 6.67
C LEU A 206 3.69 -15.17 7.01
N MET A 207 4.87 -14.70 6.66
CA MET A 207 6.16 -15.34 6.93
C MET A 207 7.01 -14.41 7.80
N CYS A 208 7.91 -14.99 8.59
CA CYS A 208 8.97 -14.27 9.28
C CYS A 208 10.28 -14.97 8.90
N GLY A 209 10.96 -14.40 7.90
CA GLY A 209 12.04 -15.08 7.19
C GLY A 209 11.56 -16.37 6.55
N ASN A 210 12.27 -17.47 6.82
CA ASN A 210 11.97 -18.77 6.21
C ASN A 210 10.90 -19.59 6.96
N LYS A 211 10.21 -19.00 7.94
CA LYS A 211 9.22 -19.71 8.77
C LYS A 211 7.84 -19.05 8.65
N PRO A 212 6.75 -19.84 8.68
CA PRO A 212 5.42 -19.29 8.84
C PRO A 212 5.30 -18.46 10.12
N ALA A 213 4.73 -17.26 10.00
CA ALA A 213 4.47 -16.39 11.13
C ALA A 213 3.11 -16.76 11.75
N ALA A 214 3.11 -17.75 12.64
CA ALA A 214 1.92 -18.23 13.33
C ALA A 214 1.54 -17.35 14.53
N GLY A 215 0.24 -17.25 14.82
CA GLY A 215 -0.27 -16.47 15.96
C GLY A 215 -0.09 -14.95 15.82
N VAL A 216 0.11 -14.44 14.61
CA VAL A 216 0.20 -13.01 14.32
C VAL A 216 -1.21 -12.43 14.32
N ARG A 217 -1.43 -11.36 15.10
CA ARG A 217 -2.73 -10.69 15.19
C ARG A 217 -2.97 -9.89 13.91
N VAL A 218 -4.14 -10.10 13.32
CA VAL A 218 -4.57 -9.42 12.10
C VAL A 218 -5.95 -8.82 12.28
N LYS A 219 -6.18 -7.64 11.70
CA LYS A 219 -7.48 -6.95 11.77
C LYS A 219 -7.88 -6.40 10.42
N LEU A 220 -9.18 -6.43 10.14
CA LEU A 220 -9.81 -5.81 8.99
C LEU A 220 -10.67 -4.66 9.51
N TRP A 221 -10.36 -3.46 9.08
CA TRP A 221 -11.04 -2.23 9.47
C TRP A 221 -11.68 -1.58 8.26
N ASP A 222 -12.71 -0.80 8.53
CA ASP A 222 -13.10 0.31 7.70
C ASP A 222 -12.49 1.59 8.27
N GLU A 223 -11.62 2.28 7.54
CA GLU A 223 -11.03 3.57 7.97
C GLU A 223 -11.51 4.69 7.06
N ASP A 224 -12.50 5.45 7.53
CA ASP A 224 -13.12 6.54 6.78
C ASP A 224 -12.41 7.88 7.01
N ASP A 225 -12.16 8.63 5.94
CA ASP A 225 -11.67 10.03 6.04
C ASP A 225 -12.81 11.03 6.38
N GLY A 226 -13.99 10.54 6.78
CA GLY A 226 -15.27 11.25 6.75
C GLY A 226 -15.97 11.45 8.10
N ILE A 227 -17.32 11.42 8.08
CA ILE A 227 -18.17 11.58 9.28
C ILE A 227 -18.35 10.23 10.00
N ASP A 228 -18.18 9.11 9.29
CA ASP A 228 -18.25 7.78 9.90
C ASP A 228 -17.02 7.53 10.77
N PRO A 229 -17.20 6.93 11.96
CA PRO A 229 -16.09 6.47 12.76
C PRO A 229 -15.44 5.21 12.15
N ASP A 230 -14.15 5.02 12.39
CA ASP A 230 -13.46 3.80 11.98
C ASP A 230 -14.10 2.55 12.64
N ASP A 231 -14.53 1.59 11.84
CA ASP A 231 -15.23 0.39 12.29
C ASP A 231 -14.37 -0.88 12.15
N LEU A 232 -14.35 -1.71 13.20
CA LEU A 232 -13.68 -3.02 13.15
C LEU A 232 -14.61 -4.02 12.46
N LEU A 233 -14.23 -4.47 11.27
CA LEU A 233 -15.02 -5.41 10.48
C LEU A 233 -14.79 -6.87 10.88
N ASP A 234 -13.54 -7.24 11.14
CA ASP A 234 -13.15 -8.60 11.56
C ASP A 234 -11.75 -8.60 12.19
N GLU A 235 -11.47 -9.57 13.07
CA GLU A 235 -10.13 -9.77 13.63
C GLU A 235 -9.83 -11.24 13.89
N GLY A 236 -8.55 -11.59 13.86
CA GLY A 236 -8.13 -12.95 14.10
C GLY A 236 -6.62 -13.08 14.25
N TYR A 237 -6.17 -14.32 14.17
CA TYR A 237 -4.77 -14.70 14.26
C TYR A 237 -4.41 -15.63 13.10
N THR A 238 -3.17 -15.53 12.63
CA THR A 238 -2.66 -16.48 11.64
C THR A 238 -2.56 -17.89 12.22
N ASP A 239 -2.85 -18.89 11.40
CA ASP A 239 -2.72 -20.30 11.77
C ASP A 239 -1.26 -20.77 11.88
N ALA A 240 -1.04 -22.06 12.17
CA ALA A 240 0.31 -22.65 12.27
C ALA A 240 1.13 -22.58 10.97
N SER A 241 0.46 -22.41 9.82
CA SER A 241 1.06 -22.22 8.51
C SER A 241 1.13 -20.75 8.11
N GLY A 242 0.81 -19.81 9.02
CA GLY A 242 0.84 -18.38 8.78
C GLY A 242 -0.34 -17.85 7.97
N ASN A 243 -1.35 -18.67 7.68
CA ASN A 243 -2.49 -18.26 6.85
C ASN A 243 -3.54 -17.51 7.66
N PHE A 244 -4.27 -16.63 6.99
CA PHE A 244 -5.43 -15.93 7.54
C PHE A 244 -6.53 -15.73 6.49
N ASN A 245 -7.75 -15.50 6.96
CA ASN A 245 -8.91 -15.20 6.11
C ASN A 245 -9.91 -14.38 6.94
N LEU A 246 -9.98 -13.08 6.67
CA LEU A 246 -10.88 -12.15 7.35
C LEU A 246 -12.00 -11.71 6.41
N LYS A 247 -13.22 -11.56 6.94
CA LYS A 247 -14.38 -11.09 6.20
C LYS A 247 -15.28 -10.27 7.11
N GLY A 248 -15.71 -9.12 6.63
CA GLY A 248 -16.70 -8.32 7.36
C GLY A 248 -17.54 -7.48 6.42
N SER A 249 -18.52 -6.81 7.00
CA SER A 249 -19.48 -6.00 6.28
C SER A 249 -20.07 -4.92 7.17
N GLU A 250 -20.30 -3.74 6.60
CA GLU A 250 -20.86 -2.58 7.31
C GLU A 250 -22.00 -1.93 6.50
N ARG A 251 -22.83 -1.12 7.16
CA ARG A 251 -23.94 -0.35 6.58
C ARG A 251 -23.66 1.14 6.69
N GLU A 252 -23.35 1.71 5.54
CA GLU A 252 -22.88 3.09 5.46
C GLU A 252 -23.38 3.73 4.16
N LEU A 253 -23.31 5.05 4.11
CA LEU A 253 -23.80 5.83 2.97
C LEU A 253 -22.78 5.88 1.84
N THR A 254 -21.50 5.93 2.23
CA THR A 254 -20.34 5.96 1.35
C THR A 254 -19.90 4.54 1.02
N THR A 255 -18.87 4.44 0.18
CA THR A 255 -18.24 3.15 -0.07
C THR A 255 -17.16 2.96 0.96
N ILE A 256 -17.23 1.83 1.69
CA ILE A 256 -16.29 1.40 2.70
C ILE A 256 -14.85 1.58 2.19
N ASP A 257 -13.93 1.97 3.05
CA ASP A 257 -12.51 2.19 2.83
C ASP A 257 -11.67 1.15 3.62
N PRO A 258 -11.63 -0.11 3.14
CA PRO A 258 -11.17 -1.22 3.94
C PRO A 258 -9.64 -1.30 4.05
N VAL A 259 -9.17 -1.42 5.29
CA VAL A 259 -7.76 -1.50 5.67
C VAL A 259 -7.46 -2.79 6.41
N PHE A 260 -6.55 -3.59 5.85
CA PHE A 260 -5.97 -4.76 6.51
C PHE A 260 -4.76 -4.35 7.34
N LYS A 261 -4.74 -4.74 8.62
CA LYS A 261 -3.66 -4.41 9.58
C LYS A 261 -3.02 -5.69 10.11
N VAL A 262 -1.70 -5.71 10.14
CA VAL A 262 -0.91 -6.80 10.72
C VAL A 262 -0.13 -6.26 11.91
N TYR A 263 -0.19 -6.97 13.04
CA TYR A 263 0.51 -6.63 14.28
C TYR A 263 1.50 -7.75 14.63
N HIS A 264 2.80 -7.47 14.57
CA HIS A 264 3.83 -8.49 14.68
C HIS A 264 5.11 -8.00 15.35
N ASP A 265 5.90 -8.97 15.83
CA ASP A 265 7.21 -8.74 16.46
C ASP A 265 8.35 -9.40 15.67
N CYS A 266 8.09 -9.78 14.41
CA CYS A 266 9.12 -10.33 13.51
C CYS A 266 10.32 -9.37 13.40
N ASP A 267 11.52 -9.88 13.67
CA ASP A 267 12.78 -9.14 13.73
C ASP A 267 12.76 -7.88 14.63
N ASP A 268 11.86 -7.81 15.62
CA ASP A 268 11.69 -6.60 16.42
C ASP A 268 12.49 -6.58 17.74
N GLY A 269 13.01 -7.73 18.19
CA GLY A 269 13.74 -7.86 19.45
C GLY A 269 12.85 -7.67 20.68
N LEU A 270 13.40 -7.10 21.76
CA LEU A 270 12.67 -6.78 23.01
C LEU A 270 12.29 -5.30 23.06
N LYS A 271 11.38 -4.88 22.17
CA LYS A 271 10.84 -3.50 22.17
C LYS A 271 9.42 -3.47 22.72
N PRO A 272 9.00 -2.39 23.40
CA PRO A 272 7.63 -2.25 23.86
C PRO A 272 6.67 -2.11 22.68
N GLY A 273 5.50 -2.76 22.78
CA GLY A 273 4.50 -2.76 21.72
C GLY A 273 4.90 -3.55 20.48
N GLN A 274 3.96 -3.66 19.53
CA GLN A 274 4.17 -4.44 18.30
C GLN A 274 4.37 -3.55 17.08
N ARG A 275 5.12 -4.02 16.08
CA ARG A 275 5.12 -3.39 14.76
C ARG A 275 3.73 -3.53 14.14
N LYS A 276 3.25 -2.49 13.49
CA LYS A 276 1.92 -2.42 12.87
C LYS A 276 2.02 -1.90 11.46
N VAL A 277 1.72 -2.74 10.49
CA VAL A 277 1.63 -2.37 9.07
C VAL A 277 0.18 -2.35 8.60
N LYS A 278 -0.15 -1.39 7.72
CA LYS A 278 -1.49 -1.22 7.14
C LYS A 278 -1.44 -1.38 5.62
N PHE A 279 -2.38 -2.14 5.06
CA PHE A 279 -2.57 -2.35 3.62
C PHE A 279 -3.99 -1.98 3.23
N ARG A 280 -4.16 -1.10 2.25
CA ARG A 280 -5.50 -0.77 1.73
C ARG A 280 -5.94 -1.83 0.72
N ILE A 281 -7.16 -2.33 0.90
CA ILE A 281 -7.75 -3.31 -0.01
C ILE A 281 -8.39 -2.56 -1.19
N PRO A 282 -8.20 -3.01 -2.45
CA PRO A 282 -8.74 -2.31 -3.60
C PRO A 282 -10.27 -2.28 -3.60
N LYS A 283 -10.86 -1.13 -3.97
CA LYS A 283 -12.33 -0.95 -4.00
C LYS A 283 -13.04 -1.95 -4.92
N SER A 284 -12.34 -2.55 -5.88
CA SER A 284 -12.85 -3.60 -6.79
C SER A 284 -13.19 -4.92 -6.08
N TYR A 285 -12.78 -5.11 -4.83
CA TYR A 285 -13.12 -6.24 -3.97
C TYR A 285 -14.28 -5.98 -3.01
N ILE A 286 -14.78 -4.75 -2.95
CA ILE A 286 -15.98 -4.40 -2.18
C ILE A 286 -17.21 -4.86 -2.95
N SER A 287 -18.16 -5.48 -2.25
CA SER A 287 -19.38 -5.99 -2.87
C SER A 287 -20.62 -5.62 -2.07
N ALA A 288 -21.71 -5.33 -2.77
CA ALA A 288 -23.00 -5.06 -2.13
C ALA A 288 -23.57 -6.33 -1.45
N GLY A 289 -24.14 -6.15 -0.26
CA GLY A 289 -24.66 -7.20 0.60
C GLY A 289 -23.75 -7.45 1.81
N GLY A 290 -24.13 -8.40 2.68
CA GLY A 290 -23.39 -8.74 3.90
C GLY A 290 -22.32 -9.82 3.71
N ILE A 291 -22.07 -10.27 2.48
CA ILE A 291 -21.10 -11.34 2.20
C ILE A 291 -20.20 -10.91 1.03
N PRO A 292 -18.87 -10.97 1.19
CA PRO A 292 -17.95 -10.63 0.11
C PRO A 292 -18.11 -11.58 -1.08
N LYS A 293 -18.35 -11.04 -2.29
CA LYS A 293 -18.42 -11.83 -3.53
C LYS A 293 -17.05 -12.30 -4.03
N ARG A 294 -16.00 -11.57 -3.67
CA ARG A 294 -14.60 -11.86 -3.98
C ARG A 294 -13.78 -11.65 -2.71
N ILE A 295 -12.76 -12.48 -2.54
CA ILE A 295 -11.79 -12.32 -1.46
C ILE A 295 -10.51 -11.81 -2.08
N PHE A 296 -9.98 -10.73 -1.52
CA PHE A 296 -8.70 -10.16 -1.92
C PHE A 296 -7.57 -11.04 -1.38
N ASN A 297 -6.76 -11.62 -2.26
CA ASN A 297 -5.56 -12.34 -1.84
C ASN A 297 -4.37 -11.40 -1.88
N ILE A 298 -3.83 -11.04 -0.71
CA ILE A 298 -2.67 -10.15 -0.61
C ILE A 298 -1.36 -10.85 -0.99
N GLY A 299 -1.37 -12.19 -1.03
CA GLY A 299 -0.23 -13.04 -1.35
C GLY A 299 0.45 -13.61 -0.11
N VAL A 300 1.78 -13.79 -0.19
CA VAL A 300 2.64 -14.25 0.89
C VAL A 300 3.55 -13.11 1.29
N LEU A 301 3.37 -12.54 2.48
CA LEU A 301 4.14 -11.40 2.95
C LEU A 301 5.22 -11.84 3.94
N ASN A 302 6.49 -11.55 3.64
CA ASN A 302 7.56 -11.69 4.63
C ASN A 302 7.60 -10.44 5.52
N LEU A 303 7.30 -10.60 6.81
CA LEU A 303 7.24 -9.55 7.83
C LEU A 303 8.61 -9.04 8.29
N GLU A 304 9.70 -9.64 7.81
CA GLU A 304 11.04 -9.03 7.89
C GLU A 304 11.10 -7.75 7.05
N THR A 305 10.29 -7.63 5.98
CA THR A 305 10.23 -6.43 5.13
C THR A 305 9.95 -5.18 5.97
N ILE A 306 10.71 -4.11 5.71
CA ILE A 306 10.48 -2.81 6.35
C ILE A 306 9.53 -2.02 5.45
N PHE A 307 8.25 -1.95 5.85
CA PHE A 307 7.22 -1.27 5.08
C PHE A 307 7.22 0.24 5.33
N ALA A 308 6.92 1.02 4.30
CA ALA A 308 6.73 2.46 4.44
C ALA A 308 5.55 2.76 5.39
N LYS A 309 5.73 3.76 6.28
CA LYS A 309 4.74 4.15 7.31
C LYS A 309 4.34 3.00 8.25
N GLU A 310 5.23 2.04 8.48
CA GLU A 310 5.05 1.11 9.57
C GLU A 310 5.01 1.87 10.92
N GLU A 311 3.99 1.56 11.71
CA GLU A 311 3.73 2.17 13.01
C GLU A 311 4.11 1.20 14.14
N ARG A 312 4.06 1.70 15.38
CA ARG A 312 4.19 0.87 16.58
C ARG A 312 2.93 0.98 17.41
N ASP A 313 2.35 -0.16 17.75
CA ASP A 313 1.18 -0.28 18.62
C ASP A 313 1.67 -0.46 20.07
N LEU A 314 1.75 0.63 20.82
CA LEU A 314 2.11 0.62 22.24
C LEU A 314 0.85 0.23 23.04
N ILE A 315 0.93 -0.90 23.75
CA ILE A 315 -0.10 -1.35 24.69
C ILE A 315 -0.06 -0.51 25.96
#